data_AF-A0AAE0LHG3-F1
#
_entry.id   AF-A0AAE0LHG3-F1
#
_cell.length_a   1.000
_cell.length_b   1.000
_cell.length_c   1.000
_cell.angle_alpha   90.00
_cell.angle_beta   90.00
_cell.angle_gamma   90.00
#
_symmetry.space_group_name_H-M   'P 1'
#
loop_
_entity.id
_entity.type
_entity.pdbx_description
1 polymer ?
#
loop_
_entity_poly.entity_id
_entity_poly.type
_entity_poly.pdbx_seq_one_letter_code
_entity_poly.pdbx_strand_id
1 'polypeptide(L)'
;MGDKYRKPRVRQRSKAGKMALSLAGVLLLVYFMCSRVFRGKATPPGEITNAVYAEDALQINTGDVSSGGAQPLIEKEVAEIIAHEEPDPDLEVEPEVSPTLQAEGLYKLAALDIDGREIDLAEYKGKVTLVVNVASACGYTATNYQGLEALYREMKDSGVVVLAFPCNQFGQQEPGSEPTIKAFAEDKYGVTFPLFSKIDVNGPNTHPVYSFLKESPSFKRDIEWNFVKFLVDKQGNVVQRFDSNWNDAAIKQAIRSIL
;
A
#
# COMPACT_ATOMS: atom_id res chain seq x y z
N MET A 1 -78.77 -2.68 12.31
CA MET A 1 -77.49 -3.44 12.30
C MET A 1 -76.35 -2.47 12.59
N GLY A 2 -75.94 -2.37 13.84
CA GLY A 2 -74.81 -1.54 14.24
C GLY A 2 -74.43 -1.89 15.66
N ASP A 3 -73.30 -2.58 15.83
CA ASP A 3 -72.62 -2.56 17.12
C ASP A 3 -71.13 -2.90 16.94
N LYS A 4 -70.34 -1.83 17.03
CA LYS A 4 -69.18 -1.68 17.91
C LYS A 4 -68.20 -2.85 17.94
N TYR A 5 -67.14 -2.67 17.16
CA TYR A 5 -65.86 -3.34 17.36
C TYR A 5 -65.38 -3.08 18.80
N ARG A 6 -65.28 -4.18 19.56
CA ARG A 6 -65.00 -4.26 20.99
C ARG A 6 -63.48 -4.26 21.19
N LYS A 7 -62.93 -3.26 21.90
CA LYS A 7 -61.52 -3.26 22.33
C LYS A 7 -61.22 -4.47 23.23
N PRO A 8 -60.15 -5.25 22.98
CA PRO A 8 -59.62 -6.16 23.98
C PRO A 8 -58.53 -5.51 24.84
N ARG A 9 -58.45 -6.05 26.06
CA ARG A 9 -57.77 -5.55 27.26
C ARG A 9 -56.24 -5.59 27.19
N VAL A 10 -55.66 -4.61 27.87
CA VAL A 10 -54.29 -4.58 28.38
C VAL A 10 -54.02 -5.87 29.18
N ARG A 11 -52.99 -6.61 28.80
CA ARG A 11 -52.30 -7.58 29.66
C ARG A 11 -50.87 -7.11 29.84
N GLN A 12 -50.56 -6.65 31.05
CA GLN A 12 -49.19 -6.54 31.51
C GLN A 12 -48.53 -7.92 31.44
N ARG A 13 -47.39 -8.00 30.75
CA ARG A 13 -46.37 -9.02 30.98
C ARG A 13 -45.04 -8.30 31.10
N SER A 14 -44.52 -8.30 32.31
CA SER A 14 -43.12 -8.06 32.59
C SER A 14 -42.27 -9.07 31.82
N LYS A 15 -41.18 -8.59 31.21
CA LYS A 15 -39.91 -9.31 31.06
C LYS A 15 -38.86 -8.30 30.61
N ALA A 16 -37.95 -8.00 31.51
CA ALA A 16 -36.69 -7.35 31.22
C ALA A 16 -35.97 -8.14 30.12
N GLY A 17 -35.89 -7.58 28.92
CA GLY A 17 -34.97 -8.06 27.88
C GLY A 17 -33.61 -7.46 28.18
N LYS A 18 -32.69 -8.26 28.74
CA LYS A 18 -31.27 -7.92 28.71
C LYS A 18 -30.85 -7.87 27.24
N MET A 19 -30.47 -6.69 26.74
CA MET A 19 -29.77 -6.58 25.47
C MET A 19 -28.41 -7.25 25.65
N ALA A 20 -28.23 -8.43 25.06
CA ALA A 20 -26.89 -8.97 24.84
C ALA A 20 -26.23 -8.11 23.76
N LEU A 21 -25.35 -7.18 24.16
CA LEU A 21 -24.39 -6.62 23.22
C LEU A 21 -23.45 -7.78 22.83
N SER A 22 -23.47 -8.15 21.55
CA SER A 22 -22.48 -9.08 21.00
C SER A 22 -21.07 -8.52 21.23
N LEU A 23 -20.11 -9.40 21.53
CA LEU A 23 -18.67 -9.08 21.65
C LEU A 23 -18.14 -8.23 20.48
N ALA A 24 -18.71 -8.38 19.28
CA ALA A 24 -18.39 -7.56 18.12
C ALA A 24 -18.72 -6.06 18.31
N GLY A 25 -19.77 -5.74 19.08
CA GLY A 25 -20.16 -4.36 19.37
C GLY A 25 -19.27 -3.67 20.39
N VAL A 26 -18.66 -4.43 21.31
CA VAL A 26 -17.70 -3.91 22.29
C VAL A 26 -16.34 -3.66 21.63
N LEU A 27 -15.88 -4.55 20.75
CA LEU A 27 -14.64 -4.35 19.99
C LEU A 27 -14.68 -3.10 19.09
N LEU A 28 -15.83 -2.82 18.46
CA LEU A 28 -15.98 -1.68 17.54
C LEU A 28 -15.92 -0.32 18.29
N LEU A 29 -16.38 -0.29 19.54
CA LEU A 29 -16.35 0.90 20.40
C LEU A 29 -14.94 1.20 20.93
N VAL A 30 -14.18 0.16 21.30
CA VAL A 30 -12.78 0.30 21.73
C VAL A 30 -11.89 0.80 20.57
N TYR A 31 -12.15 0.31 19.35
CA TYR A 31 -11.42 0.74 18.14
C TYR A 31 -11.66 2.23 17.79
N PHE A 32 -12.89 2.72 17.97
CA PHE A 32 -13.23 4.13 17.72
C PHE A 32 -12.65 5.08 18.78
N MET A 33 -12.48 4.63 20.03
CA MET A 33 -11.88 5.44 21.09
C MET A 33 -10.35 5.51 20.98
N CYS A 34 -9.68 4.42 20.57
CA CYS A 34 -8.21 4.46 20.34
C CYS A 34 -7.80 5.31 19.12
N SER A 35 -8.64 5.36 18.08
CA SER A 35 -8.29 6.06 16.82
C SER A 35 -8.33 7.60 16.92
N ARG A 36 -8.84 8.18 18.03
CA ARG A 36 -8.91 9.65 18.22
C ARG A 36 -7.73 10.25 18.98
N VAL A 37 -6.83 9.45 19.55
CA VAL A 37 -5.83 9.94 20.52
C VAL A 37 -4.40 10.06 19.96
N PHE A 38 -4.05 9.44 18.82
CA PHE A 38 -2.72 9.60 18.23
C PHE A 38 -2.63 10.77 17.22
N ARG A 39 -2.66 11.99 17.75
CA ARG A 39 -2.01 13.17 17.14
C ARG A 39 -1.13 13.83 18.18
N GLY A 40 0.16 13.50 18.18
CA GLY A 40 1.17 14.34 18.83
C GLY A 40 2.35 13.58 19.43
N LYS A 41 3.52 13.83 18.83
CA LYS A 41 4.89 13.72 19.36
C LYS A 41 5.54 12.33 19.37
N ALA A 42 6.55 12.23 18.49
CA ALA A 42 7.59 11.21 18.50
C ALA A 42 8.65 11.52 19.57
N THR A 43 9.14 10.50 20.25
CA THR A 43 10.34 10.52 21.08
C THR A 43 11.45 9.65 20.45
N PRO A 44 12.73 10.03 20.58
CA PRO A 44 13.85 9.35 19.93
C PRO A 44 14.25 8.03 20.65
N PRO A 45 14.97 7.12 19.97
CA PRO A 45 15.18 5.76 20.44
C PRO A 45 16.40 5.68 21.38
N GLY A 46 16.17 5.22 22.59
CA GLY A 46 17.22 4.88 23.55
C GLY A 46 16.64 4.64 24.94
N GLU A 47 16.77 3.40 25.41
CA GLU A 47 16.46 2.92 26.76
C GLU A 47 14.99 2.92 27.19
N ILE A 48 14.34 1.76 27.03
CA ILE A 48 13.12 1.44 27.78
C ILE A 48 13.34 0.07 28.44
N THR A 49 13.45 0.07 29.76
CA THR A 49 13.35 -1.13 30.60
C THR A 49 11.87 -1.36 30.93
N ASN A 50 11.47 -2.62 31.14
CA ASN A 50 10.08 -3.10 31.26
C ASN A 50 9.26 -2.59 32.47
N ALA A 51 9.53 -1.40 33.02
CA ALA A 51 8.88 -0.87 34.22
C ALA A 51 7.94 0.33 33.99
N VAL A 52 7.74 0.81 32.75
CA VAL A 52 6.95 2.04 32.50
C VAL A 52 5.48 1.77 32.13
N TYR A 53 5.04 0.51 31.99
CA TYR A 53 3.69 0.19 31.50
C TYR A 53 2.60 -0.02 32.57
N ALA A 54 2.91 0.06 33.87
CA ALA A 54 1.92 -0.22 34.92
C ALA A 54 1.36 1.03 35.64
N GLU A 55 2.06 2.17 35.61
CA GLU A 55 1.68 3.32 36.47
C GLU A 55 0.82 4.37 35.73
N ASP A 56 0.91 4.48 34.40
CA ASP A 56 0.11 5.44 33.62
C ASP A 56 -1.34 4.97 33.32
N ALA A 57 -1.66 3.70 33.61
CA ALA A 57 -3.02 3.17 33.43
C ALA A 57 -3.99 3.51 34.58
N LEU A 58 -3.51 4.14 35.67
CA LEU A 58 -4.30 4.40 36.88
C LEU A 58 -4.64 5.88 37.12
N GLN A 59 -4.29 6.82 36.23
CA GLN A 59 -4.57 8.26 36.41
C GLN A 59 -5.56 8.90 35.41
N ILE A 60 -6.34 8.11 34.67
CA ILE A 60 -7.34 8.64 33.74
C ILE A 60 -8.77 8.25 34.11
N ASN A 61 -9.26 8.66 35.30
CA ASN A 61 -10.68 8.99 35.44
C ASN A 61 -11.04 9.77 36.73
N THR A 62 -10.80 11.08 36.76
CA THR A 62 -11.68 11.99 37.52
C THR A 62 -11.94 13.24 36.70
N GLY A 63 -12.88 13.13 35.77
CA GLY A 63 -13.42 14.25 35.02
C GLY A 63 -14.87 13.97 34.62
N ASP A 64 -15.79 14.34 35.51
CA ASP A 64 -17.23 14.54 35.30
C ASP A 64 -18.01 13.52 34.45
N VAL A 65 -18.59 12.52 35.13
CA VAL A 65 -20.00 12.15 34.89
C VAL A 65 -20.67 11.85 36.23
N SER A 66 -21.61 12.71 36.59
CA SER A 66 -22.54 12.53 37.70
C SER A 66 -23.51 11.36 37.43
N SER A 67 -23.81 10.64 38.51
CA SER A 67 -24.98 9.78 38.75
C SER A 67 -24.97 8.32 38.27
N GLY A 68 -25.14 7.42 39.25
CA GLY A 68 -25.87 6.15 39.09
C GLY A 68 -25.02 4.88 39.10
N GLY A 69 -24.94 4.22 40.27
CA GLY A 69 -24.09 3.06 40.50
C GLY A 69 -24.49 1.79 39.73
N ALA A 70 -23.51 1.19 39.05
CA ALA A 70 -23.51 -0.23 38.62
C ALA A 70 -22.11 -0.73 38.22
N GLN A 71 -21.02 -0.18 38.77
CA GLN A 71 -19.64 -0.50 38.36
C GLN A 71 -18.96 -1.71 39.06
N PRO A 72 -19.21 -2.08 40.33
CA PRO A 72 -18.26 -2.94 41.05
C PRO A 72 -18.39 -4.46 40.78
N LEU A 73 -19.28 -4.90 39.89
CA LEU A 73 -19.51 -6.34 39.63
C LEU A 73 -18.71 -6.89 38.44
N ILE A 74 -18.39 -6.06 37.44
CA ILE A 74 -17.69 -6.52 36.23
C ILE A 74 -16.18 -6.66 36.50
N GLU A 75 -15.61 -5.74 37.29
CA GLU A 75 -14.18 -5.77 37.64
C GLU A 75 -13.80 -7.01 38.48
N LYS A 76 -14.75 -7.53 39.27
CA LYS A 76 -14.50 -8.70 40.10
C LYS A 76 -14.52 -10.01 39.31
N GLU A 77 -15.42 -10.13 38.31
CA GLU A 77 -15.49 -11.32 37.45
C GLU A 77 -14.32 -11.40 36.46
N VAL A 78 -13.85 -10.26 35.93
CA VAL A 78 -12.72 -10.25 34.97
C VAL A 78 -11.39 -10.56 35.68
N ALA A 79 -11.22 -10.15 36.94
CA ALA A 79 -10.03 -10.47 37.73
C ALA A 79 -9.93 -11.95 38.13
N GLU A 80 -11.06 -12.63 38.36
CA GLU A 80 -11.06 -14.06 38.68
C GLU A 80 -10.75 -14.94 37.45
N ILE A 81 -11.14 -14.53 36.25
CA ILE A 81 -10.84 -15.29 35.01
C ILE A 81 -9.34 -15.26 34.68
N ILE A 82 -8.66 -14.15 34.94
CA ILE A 82 -7.23 -13.98 34.63
C ILE A 82 -6.33 -14.75 35.63
N ALA A 83 -6.85 -15.12 36.80
CA ALA A 83 -6.06 -15.70 37.89
C ALA A 83 -5.98 -17.25 37.88
N HIS A 84 -6.53 -17.95 36.88
CA HIS A 84 -6.60 -19.42 36.86
C HIS A 84 -5.96 -20.10 35.65
N GLU A 85 -5.27 -19.35 34.79
CA GLU A 85 -4.55 -19.92 33.65
C GLU A 85 -3.06 -19.76 33.89
N GLU A 86 -2.45 -20.76 34.54
CA GLU A 86 -0.99 -20.79 34.67
C GLU A 86 -0.37 -21.04 33.28
N PRO A 87 0.63 -20.25 32.87
CA PRO A 87 1.24 -20.37 31.55
C PRO A 87 1.99 -21.72 31.43
N ASP A 88 1.72 -22.43 30.34
CA ASP A 88 2.34 -23.71 30.01
C ASP A 88 3.87 -23.55 29.89
N PRO A 89 4.67 -24.22 30.74
CA PRO A 89 6.12 -24.04 30.79
C PRO A 89 6.87 -24.63 29.58
N ASP A 90 6.19 -25.42 28.73
CA ASP A 90 6.81 -26.11 27.59
C ASP A 90 6.44 -25.50 26.22
N LEU A 91 5.72 -24.37 26.19
CA LEU A 91 5.46 -23.65 24.95
C LEU A 91 6.67 -22.77 24.59
N GLU A 92 7.56 -23.31 23.76
CA GLU A 92 8.57 -22.50 23.07
C GLU A 92 7.85 -21.52 22.14
N VAL A 93 7.66 -20.29 22.61
CA VAL A 93 7.19 -19.17 21.78
C VAL A 93 8.32 -18.79 20.84
N GLU A 94 8.37 -19.43 19.67
CA GLU A 94 9.09 -18.95 18.50
C GLU A 94 8.74 -17.45 18.33
N PRO A 95 9.74 -16.56 18.20
CA PRO A 95 9.47 -15.12 18.21
C PRO A 95 8.58 -14.77 17.01
N GLU A 96 7.30 -14.48 17.26
CA GLU A 96 6.43 -13.89 16.26
C GLU A 96 7.02 -12.54 15.87
N VAL A 97 7.60 -12.54 14.67
CA VAL A 97 8.13 -11.35 14.01
C VAL A 97 6.97 -10.37 13.83
N SER A 98 7.02 -9.28 14.60
CA SER A 98 6.07 -8.17 14.54
C SER A 98 5.89 -7.68 13.09
N PRO A 99 4.65 -7.56 12.57
CA PRO A 99 4.42 -7.20 11.18
C PRO A 99 4.55 -5.68 10.99
N THR A 100 5.77 -5.20 10.81
CA THR A 100 6.02 -3.91 10.15
C THR A 100 6.43 -4.13 8.69
N LEU A 101 5.53 -4.76 7.91
CA LEU A 101 5.60 -4.84 6.44
C LEU A 101 4.23 -4.48 5.85
N GLN A 102 3.86 -3.20 5.94
CA GLN A 102 2.67 -2.64 5.28
C GLN A 102 3.11 -1.57 4.27
N ALA A 103 3.66 -2.03 3.14
CA ALA A 103 3.57 -1.45 1.80
C ALA A 103 4.36 -2.36 0.86
N GLU A 104 3.68 -3.16 0.06
CA GLU A 104 4.33 -3.98 -0.99
C GLU A 104 3.82 -3.47 -2.34
N GLY A 105 3.94 -2.17 -2.62
CA GLY A 105 3.28 -1.45 -3.71
C GLY A 105 3.48 -2.04 -5.11
N LEU A 106 4.43 -1.51 -5.89
CA LEU A 106 4.76 -2.06 -7.22
C LEU A 106 5.14 -3.55 -7.15
N TYR A 107 5.81 -3.94 -6.06
CA TYR A 107 6.44 -5.26 -5.88
C TYR A 107 5.46 -6.38 -5.48
N LYS A 108 4.14 -6.12 -5.50
CA LYS A 108 3.08 -7.14 -5.45
C LYS A 108 2.60 -7.60 -6.81
N LEU A 109 3.05 -6.93 -7.87
CA LEU A 109 2.54 -7.13 -9.20
C LEU A 109 3.49 -8.01 -10.00
N ALA A 110 2.96 -8.61 -11.06
CA ALA A 110 3.74 -9.31 -12.06
C ALA A 110 3.50 -8.68 -13.43
N ALA A 111 4.42 -8.94 -14.35
CA ALA A 111 4.28 -8.59 -15.76
C ALA A 111 5.03 -9.59 -16.62
N LEU A 112 4.59 -9.77 -17.87
CA LEU A 112 5.35 -10.55 -18.84
C LEU A 112 6.55 -9.73 -19.33
N ASP A 113 7.74 -10.33 -19.31
CA ASP A 113 8.91 -9.76 -20.00
C ASP A 113 8.68 -9.73 -21.53
N ILE A 114 9.62 -9.12 -22.26
CA ILE A 114 9.52 -9.02 -23.73
C ILE A 114 9.60 -10.39 -24.44
N ASP A 115 10.06 -11.44 -23.76
CA ASP A 115 10.12 -12.81 -24.28
C ASP A 115 8.89 -13.65 -23.86
N GLY A 116 7.92 -13.04 -23.17
CA GLY A 116 6.66 -13.66 -22.74
C GLY A 116 6.76 -14.46 -21.44
N ARG A 117 7.85 -14.34 -20.67
CA ARG A 117 7.99 -14.99 -19.35
C ARG A 117 7.35 -14.11 -18.29
N GLU A 118 6.59 -14.70 -17.38
CA GLU A 118 6.07 -13.97 -16.23
C GLU A 118 7.18 -13.64 -15.23
N ILE A 119 7.29 -12.36 -14.88
CA ILE A 119 8.25 -11.83 -13.92
C ILE A 119 7.48 -11.28 -12.73
N ASP A 120 7.78 -11.80 -11.55
CA ASP A 120 7.35 -11.20 -10.28
C ASP A 120 8.18 -9.94 -10.02
N LEU A 121 7.54 -8.78 -9.94
CA LEU A 121 8.25 -7.51 -9.71
C LEU A 121 8.88 -7.43 -8.32
N ALA A 122 8.58 -8.37 -7.41
CA ALA A 122 9.31 -8.54 -6.15
C ALA A 122 10.82 -8.73 -6.34
N GLU A 123 11.29 -9.20 -7.51
CA GLU A 123 12.73 -9.31 -7.82
C GLU A 123 13.46 -7.95 -7.84
N TYR A 124 12.71 -6.85 -7.96
CA TYR A 124 13.22 -5.48 -7.91
C TYR A 124 13.08 -4.82 -6.52
N LYS A 125 12.53 -5.53 -5.53
CA LYS A 125 12.43 -5.04 -4.16
C LYS A 125 13.81 -4.66 -3.60
N GLY A 126 13.88 -3.54 -2.90
CA GLY A 126 15.15 -2.99 -2.41
C GLY A 126 15.93 -2.15 -3.43
N LYS A 127 15.49 -2.09 -4.70
CA LYS A 127 16.06 -1.24 -5.75
C LYS A 127 15.23 0.01 -5.94
N VAL A 128 15.88 1.07 -6.42
CA VAL A 128 15.18 2.25 -6.95
C VAL A 128 14.79 1.96 -8.39
N THR A 129 13.51 2.04 -8.70
CA THR A 129 12.95 1.58 -9.98
C THR A 129 12.41 2.75 -10.78
N LEU A 130 12.87 2.93 -12.01
CA LEU A 130 12.33 3.89 -12.97
C LEU A 130 11.46 3.14 -13.99
N VAL A 131 10.13 3.23 -13.83
CA VAL A 131 9.17 2.61 -14.75
C VAL A 131 8.82 3.58 -15.87
N VAL A 132 8.85 3.14 -17.13
CA VAL A 132 8.65 4.03 -18.30
C VAL A 132 7.84 3.35 -19.40
N ASN A 133 6.87 4.07 -20.00
CA ASN A 133 6.18 3.57 -21.20
C ASN A 133 6.96 3.99 -22.45
N VAL A 134 7.24 3.06 -23.36
CA VAL A 134 8.11 3.32 -24.52
C VAL A 134 7.39 3.12 -25.84
N ALA A 135 7.95 3.72 -26.89
CA ALA A 135 7.51 3.59 -28.27
C ALA A 135 8.71 3.66 -29.25
N SER A 136 8.71 2.88 -30.32
CA SER A 136 9.80 2.86 -31.32
C SER A 136 9.70 3.98 -32.37
N ALA A 137 8.50 4.49 -32.66
CA ALA A 137 8.24 5.45 -33.73
C ALA A 137 7.77 6.82 -33.22
N CYS A 138 8.32 7.29 -32.09
CA CYS A 138 7.99 8.57 -31.49
C CYS A 138 9.12 9.60 -31.68
N GLY A 139 8.79 10.89 -31.78
CA GLY A 139 9.79 11.97 -31.83
C GLY A 139 10.71 12.02 -30.60
N TYR A 140 10.29 11.41 -29.49
CA TYR A 140 11.04 11.31 -28.24
C TYR A 140 11.91 10.06 -28.10
N THR A 141 11.80 9.11 -29.04
CA THR A 141 12.41 7.79 -28.94
C THR A 141 13.93 7.86 -28.80
N ALA A 142 14.60 8.61 -29.66
CA ALA A 142 16.06 8.68 -29.65
C ALA A 142 16.62 9.21 -28.32
N THR A 143 16.16 10.39 -27.90
CA THR A 143 16.65 11.04 -26.67
C THR A 143 16.36 10.21 -25.42
N ASN A 144 15.18 9.58 -25.35
CA ASN A 144 14.80 8.79 -24.19
C ASN A 144 15.57 7.46 -24.11
N TYR A 145 15.64 6.66 -25.18
CA TYR A 145 16.37 5.40 -25.12
C TYR A 145 17.86 5.60 -24.82
N GLN A 146 18.50 6.60 -25.46
CA GLN A 146 19.89 6.95 -25.17
C GLN A 146 20.09 7.38 -23.72
N GLY A 147 19.21 8.24 -23.20
CA GLY A 147 19.26 8.70 -21.82
C GLY A 147 19.03 7.60 -20.80
N LEU A 148 18.01 6.76 -21.01
CA LEU A 148 17.66 5.63 -20.14
C LEU A 148 18.81 4.62 -20.08
N GLU A 149 19.40 4.25 -21.22
CA GLU A 149 20.50 3.29 -21.25
C GLU A 149 21.76 3.85 -20.60
N ALA A 150 22.10 5.12 -20.86
CA ALA A 150 23.23 5.77 -20.20
C ALA A 150 23.04 5.82 -18.68
N LEU A 151 21.85 6.21 -18.22
CA LEU A 151 21.49 6.23 -16.81
C LEU A 151 21.58 4.84 -16.18
N TYR A 152 21.03 3.82 -16.85
CA TYR A 152 21.04 2.46 -16.33
C TYR A 152 22.47 1.91 -16.22
N ARG A 153 23.30 2.10 -17.25
CA ARG A 153 24.73 1.71 -17.19
C ARG A 153 25.48 2.40 -16.06
N GLU A 154 25.21 3.69 -15.83
CA GLU A 154 25.86 4.48 -14.77
C GLU A 154 25.44 4.00 -13.37
N MET A 155 24.16 3.66 -13.17
CA MET A 155 23.58 3.55 -11.83
C MET A 155 23.12 2.15 -11.43
N LYS A 156 23.14 1.16 -12.32
CA LYS A 156 22.65 -0.20 -12.02
C LYS A 156 23.36 -0.87 -10.85
N ASP A 157 24.67 -0.69 -10.74
CA ASP A 157 25.49 -1.26 -9.66
C ASP A 157 25.26 -0.56 -8.31
N SER A 158 24.61 0.61 -8.33
CA SER A 158 24.13 1.31 -7.13
C SER A 158 22.70 0.92 -6.73
N GLY A 159 22.11 -0.10 -7.37
CA GLY A 159 20.76 -0.57 -7.05
C GLY A 159 19.64 0.20 -7.76
N VAL A 160 19.91 0.75 -8.95
CA VAL A 160 18.88 1.36 -9.83
C VAL A 160 18.48 0.40 -10.93
N VAL A 161 17.19 0.33 -11.27
CA VAL A 161 16.69 -0.44 -12.40
C VAL A 161 15.71 0.36 -13.23
N VAL A 162 15.78 0.21 -14.56
CA VAL A 162 14.80 0.75 -15.49
C VAL A 162 13.89 -0.39 -15.92
N LEU A 163 12.56 -0.20 -15.84
CA LEU A 163 11.56 -1.15 -16.34
C LEU A 163 10.80 -0.49 -17.48
N ALA A 164 11.01 -0.96 -18.71
CA ALA A 164 10.41 -0.36 -19.90
C ALA A 164 9.21 -1.18 -20.40
N PHE A 165 8.08 -0.51 -20.58
CA PHE A 165 6.81 -1.10 -21.03
C PHE A 165 6.39 -0.52 -22.38
N PRO A 166 6.55 -1.26 -23.50
CA PRO A 166 6.07 -0.81 -24.80
C PRO A 166 4.56 -0.56 -24.78
N CYS A 167 4.09 0.49 -25.45
CA CYS A 167 2.66 0.82 -25.51
C CYS A 167 2.28 1.46 -26.85
N ASN A 168 1.21 0.97 -27.48
CA ASN A 168 0.77 1.44 -28.80
C ASN A 168 -0.39 2.46 -28.76
N GLN A 169 -0.83 2.89 -27.57
CA GLN A 169 -2.01 3.75 -27.42
C GLN A 169 -1.80 5.20 -27.89
N PHE A 170 -0.54 5.62 -28.08
CA PHE A 170 -0.19 7.00 -28.41
C PHE A 170 0.27 7.10 -29.86
N GLY A 171 -0.63 7.52 -30.74
CA GLY A 171 -0.34 7.71 -32.17
C GLY A 171 0.05 6.41 -32.91
N GLN A 172 -0.23 5.24 -32.33
CA GLN A 172 0.17 3.93 -32.87
C GLN A 172 1.68 3.84 -33.14
N GLN A 173 2.49 4.41 -32.24
CA GLN A 173 3.95 4.53 -32.40
C GLN A 173 4.74 3.29 -31.91
N GLU A 174 4.06 2.21 -31.53
CA GLU A 174 4.65 0.92 -31.17
C GLU A 174 3.89 -0.27 -31.81
N PRO A 175 3.76 -0.29 -33.16
CA PRO A 175 2.92 -1.27 -33.86
C PRO A 175 3.56 -2.66 -33.92
N GLY A 176 4.87 -2.77 -33.73
CA GLY A 176 5.64 -4.02 -33.86
C GLY A 176 5.26 -5.08 -32.83
N SER A 177 5.64 -6.32 -33.13
CA SER A 177 5.60 -7.44 -32.17
C SER A 177 6.72 -7.34 -31.13
N GLU A 178 6.61 -8.08 -30.04
CA GLU A 178 7.61 -8.10 -28.97
C GLU A 178 9.03 -8.40 -29.48
N PRO A 179 9.29 -9.40 -30.35
CA PRO A 179 10.61 -9.61 -30.94
C PRO A 179 11.10 -8.42 -31.79
N THR A 180 10.21 -7.75 -32.52
CA THR A 180 10.55 -6.57 -33.31
C THR A 180 10.93 -5.39 -32.42
N ILE A 181 10.18 -5.18 -31.34
CA ILE A 181 10.43 -4.11 -30.36
C ILE A 181 11.76 -4.36 -29.63
N LYS A 182 12.01 -5.62 -29.21
CA LYS A 182 13.27 -6.03 -28.60
C LYS A 182 14.47 -5.73 -29.49
N ALA A 183 14.44 -6.24 -30.72
CA ALA A 183 15.51 -6.02 -31.70
C ALA A 183 15.73 -4.52 -31.97
N PHE A 184 14.65 -3.74 -32.10
CA PHE A 184 14.77 -2.29 -32.26
C PHE A 184 15.49 -1.63 -31.08
N ALA A 185 15.11 -1.94 -29.84
CA ALA A 185 15.71 -1.37 -28.65
C ALA A 185 17.19 -1.79 -28.49
N GLU A 186 17.50 -3.07 -28.70
CA GLU A 186 18.84 -3.64 -28.57
C GLU A 186 19.77 -3.18 -29.71
N ASP A 187 19.38 -3.38 -30.97
CA ASP A 187 20.26 -3.13 -32.12
C ASP A 187 20.53 -1.63 -32.33
N LYS A 188 19.52 -0.79 -32.08
CA LYS A 188 19.61 0.65 -32.38
C LYS A 188 20.17 1.47 -31.21
N TYR A 189 19.87 1.07 -29.97
CA TYR A 189 20.21 1.84 -28.78
C TYR A 189 21.07 1.08 -27.76
N GLY A 190 21.31 -0.22 -27.98
CA GLY A 190 22.10 -1.03 -27.08
C GLY A 190 21.46 -1.18 -25.71
N VAL A 191 20.13 -1.23 -25.64
CA VAL A 191 19.36 -1.35 -24.39
C VAL A 191 19.77 -2.62 -23.64
N THR A 192 20.09 -2.46 -22.36
CA THR A 192 20.45 -3.56 -21.46
C THR A 192 19.56 -3.66 -20.22
N PHE A 193 18.64 -2.70 -20.03
CA PHE A 193 17.64 -2.77 -18.97
C PHE A 193 16.45 -3.68 -19.32
N PRO A 194 15.72 -4.21 -18.32
CA PRO A 194 14.51 -4.99 -18.54
C PRO A 194 13.48 -4.31 -19.43
N LEU A 195 13.07 -5.05 -20.48
CA LEU A 195 12.00 -4.70 -21.39
C LEU A 195 10.86 -5.71 -21.22
N PHE A 196 9.64 -5.20 -21.13
CA PHE A 196 8.43 -6.00 -20.89
C PHE A 196 7.59 -6.17 -22.16
N SER A 197 6.63 -7.08 -22.12
CA SER A 197 5.62 -7.23 -23.16
C SER A 197 4.83 -5.94 -23.35
N LYS A 198 4.28 -5.75 -24.55
CA LYS A 198 3.49 -4.58 -24.89
C LYS A 198 2.17 -4.58 -24.10
N ILE A 199 1.84 -3.44 -23.49
CA ILE A 199 0.65 -3.30 -22.65
C ILE A 199 -0.15 -2.03 -22.96
N ASP A 200 -1.41 -2.03 -22.52
CA ASP A 200 -2.22 -0.81 -22.42
C ASP A 200 -1.94 -0.12 -21.08
N VAL A 201 -1.76 1.19 -21.12
CA VAL A 201 -1.47 2.03 -19.93
C VAL A 201 -2.64 2.92 -19.52
N ASN A 202 -3.66 3.01 -20.38
CA ASN A 202 -4.90 3.75 -20.16
C ASN A 202 -6.13 2.95 -20.58
N GLY A 203 -7.30 3.38 -20.10
CA GLY A 203 -8.59 2.81 -20.46
C GLY A 203 -8.93 1.50 -19.72
N PRO A 204 -9.99 0.80 -20.14
CA PRO A 204 -10.54 -0.37 -19.43
C PRO A 204 -9.59 -1.57 -19.40
N ASN A 205 -8.62 -1.62 -20.33
CA ASN A 205 -7.62 -2.69 -20.41
C ASN A 205 -6.28 -2.28 -19.77
N THR A 206 -6.24 -1.19 -18.99
CA THR A 206 -5.00 -0.72 -18.35
C THR A 206 -4.37 -1.86 -17.54
N HIS A 207 -3.10 -2.13 -17.79
CA HIS A 207 -2.35 -3.14 -17.06
C HIS A 207 -2.25 -2.78 -15.56
N PRO A 208 -2.34 -3.76 -14.63
CA PRO A 208 -2.29 -3.50 -13.19
C PRO A 208 -1.12 -2.63 -12.73
N VAL A 209 0.07 -2.79 -13.35
CA VAL A 209 1.24 -1.93 -13.12
C VAL A 209 0.91 -0.46 -13.34
N TYR A 210 0.33 -0.10 -14.49
CA TYR A 210 0.01 1.30 -14.79
C TYR A 210 -1.22 1.79 -14.03
N SER A 211 -2.17 0.93 -13.69
CA SER A 211 -3.25 1.28 -12.76
C SER A 211 -2.68 1.72 -11.42
N PHE A 212 -1.78 0.93 -10.81
CA PHE A 212 -1.10 1.28 -9.57
C PHE A 212 -0.32 2.60 -9.68
N LEU A 213 0.52 2.74 -10.71
CA LEU A 213 1.36 3.94 -10.88
C LEU A 213 0.52 5.21 -11.00
N LYS A 214 -0.59 5.14 -11.74
CA LYS A 214 -1.53 6.25 -11.90
C LYS A 214 -2.41 6.50 -10.68
N GLU A 215 -2.61 5.54 -9.78
CA GLU A 215 -3.45 5.74 -8.60
C GLU A 215 -2.71 6.37 -7.42
N SER A 216 -1.40 6.57 -7.53
CA SER A 216 -0.62 7.31 -6.53
C SER A 216 -1.25 8.69 -6.25
N PRO A 217 -1.53 9.05 -4.98
CA PRO A 217 -2.27 10.26 -4.63
C PRO A 217 -1.73 11.55 -5.27
N SER A 218 -0.42 11.65 -5.42
CA SER A 218 0.26 12.82 -5.98
C SER A 218 0.30 12.87 -7.51
N PHE A 219 0.02 11.75 -8.19
CA PHE A 219 0.21 11.61 -9.64
C PHE A 219 -1.04 11.10 -10.38
N LYS A 220 -2.20 11.25 -9.75
CA LYS A 220 -3.48 10.70 -10.22
C LYS A 220 -4.03 11.36 -11.47
N ARG A 221 -3.56 10.88 -12.63
CA ARG A 221 -4.02 11.26 -13.97
C ARG A 221 -3.59 10.19 -15.00
N ASP A 222 -4.29 10.13 -16.12
CA ASP A 222 -3.94 9.26 -17.26
C ASP A 222 -2.55 9.55 -17.81
N ILE A 223 -1.98 8.60 -18.55
CA ILE A 223 -0.72 8.82 -19.28
C ILE A 223 -1.02 9.64 -20.53
N GLU A 224 -0.35 10.78 -20.71
CA GLU A 224 -0.65 11.70 -21.79
C GLU A 224 0.04 11.34 -23.10
N TRP A 225 1.20 10.68 -23.03
CA TRP A 225 2.02 10.37 -24.19
C TRP A 225 3.04 9.25 -23.93
N ASN A 226 3.82 8.92 -24.95
CA ASN A 226 5.00 8.06 -24.83
C ASN A 226 6.05 8.68 -23.89
N PHE A 227 6.82 7.83 -23.22
CA PHE A 227 7.93 8.19 -22.33
C PHE A 227 7.55 8.94 -21.06
N VAL A 228 6.35 8.74 -20.51
CA VAL A 228 6.09 9.14 -19.12
C VAL A 228 6.84 8.16 -18.20
N LYS A 229 7.46 8.69 -17.14
CA LYS A 229 8.30 7.91 -16.22
C LYS A 229 7.78 8.05 -14.80
N PHE A 230 7.85 6.97 -14.04
CA PHE A 230 7.55 6.95 -12.61
C PHE A 230 8.79 6.47 -11.86
N LEU A 231 9.21 7.26 -10.88
CA LEU A 231 10.24 6.86 -9.94
C LEU A 231 9.57 6.18 -8.75
N VAL A 232 10.05 4.98 -8.46
CA VAL A 232 9.54 4.11 -7.40
C VAL A 232 10.68 3.81 -6.43
N ASP A 233 10.41 3.96 -5.13
CA ASP A 233 11.40 3.72 -4.08
C ASP A 233 11.68 2.23 -3.83
N LYS A 234 12.59 1.96 -2.89
CA LYS A 234 13.01 0.61 -2.51
C LYS A 234 11.90 -0.24 -1.88
N GLN A 235 10.81 0.40 -1.43
CA GLN A 235 9.63 -0.23 -0.81
C GLN A 235 8.48 -0.40 -1.82
N GLY A 236 8.62 0.13 -3.03
CA GLY A 236 7.63 -0.01 -4.09
C GLY A 236 6.61 1.13 -4.14
N ASN A 237 6.87 2.25 -3.46
CA ASN A 237 6.01 3.43 -3.50
C ASN A 237 6.41 4.38 -4.62
N VAL A 238 5.43 4.96 -5.30
CA VAL A 238 5.66 5.99 -6.34
C VAL A 238 6.00 7.31 -5.67
N VAL A 239 7.20 7.83 -5.93
CA VAL A 239 7.69 9.07 -5.31
C VAL A 239 7.76 10.26 -6.27
N GLN A 240 7.88 10.01 -7.58
CA GLN A 240 7.93 11.08 -8.57
C GLN A 240 7.42 10.62 -9.94
N ARG A 241 6.89 11.55 -10.72
CA ARG A 241 6.49 11.36 -12.12
C ARG A 241 7.21 12.38 -13.01
N PHE A 242 7.66 11.95 -14.18
CA PHE A 242 8.29 12.79 -15.21
C PHE A 242 7.54 12.65 -16.53
N ASP A 243 7.47 13.73 -17.30
CA ASP A 243 6.85 13.74 -18.62
C ASP A 243 7.80 13.18 -19.72
N SER A 244 7.36 13.24 -20.98
CA SER A 244 8.05 12.64 -22.13
C SER A 244 9.46 13.17 -22.40
N ASN A 245 9.70 14.44 -22.08
CA ASN A 245 11.00 15.07 -22.26
C ASN A 245 12.06 14.38 -21.40
N TRP A 246 13.19 14.04 -22.01
CA TRP A 246 14.34 13.58 -21.24
C TRP A 246 14.99 14.76 -20.51
N ASN A 247 15.17 14.63 -19.20
CA ASN A 247 15.90 15.59 -18.37
C ASN A 247 16.86 14.83 -17.45
N ASP A 248 18.09 14.63 -17.93
CA ASP A 248 19.12 13.83 -17.25
C ASP A 248 19.37 14.30 -15.82
N ALA A 249 19.58 15.61 -15.64
CA ALA A 249 19.88 16.20 -14.34
C ALA A 249 18.75 16.00 -13.34
N ALA A 250 17.50 16.28 -13.74
CA ALA A 250 16.35 16.14 -12.85
C ALA A 250 16.10 14.67 -12.46
N ILE A 251 16.19 13.74 -13.41
CA ILE A 251 15.96 12.32 -13.15
C ILE A 251 17.06 11.76 -12.24
N LYS A 252 18.34 12.03 -12.54
CA LYS A 252 19.46 11.55 -11.71
C LYS A 252 19.44 12.17 -10.31
N GLN A 253 19.10 13.45 -10.19
CA GLN A 253 18.96 14.10 -8.87
C GLN A 253 17.86 13.43 -8.04
N ALA A 254 16.70 13.15 -8.65
CA ALA A 254 15.61 12.46 -7.97
C ALA A 254 16.01 11.06 -7.50
N ILE A 255 16.65 10.27 -8.37
CA ILE A 255 17.15 8.93 -8.02
C ILE A 255 18.13 9.00 -6.85
N ARG A 256 19.14 9.90 -6.93
CA ARG A 256 20.14 10.04 -5.86
C ARG A 256 19.55 10.46 -4.52
N SER A 257 18.39 11.13 -4.52
CA SER A 257 17.74 11.55 -3.27
C SER A 257 17.07 10.40 -2.50
N ILE A 258 16.93 9.22 -3.12
CA ILE A 258 16.26 8.04 -2.55
C ILE A 258 17.10 6.75 -2.64
N LEU A 259 18.35 6.87 -3.10
CA LEU A 259 19.34 5.79 -3.09
C LEU A 259 19.93 5.62 -1.69
#